data_AF-A0A8B6E2I0-F1
#
_entry.id   AF-A0A8B6E2I0-F1
#
_cell.length_a   1.000
_cell.length_b   1.000
_cell.length_c   1.000
_cell.angle_alpha   90.00
_cell.angle_beta   90.00
_cell.angle_gamma   90.00
#
_symmetry.space_group_name_H-M   'P 1'
#
loop_
_entity.id
_entity.type
_entity.pdbx_description
1 polymer ?
#
loop_
_entity_poly.entity_id
_entity_poly.type
_entity_poly.pdbx_seq_one_letter_code
_entity_poly.pdbx_strand_id
1 'polypeptide(L)'
;MSRFGQDDPTTFRKENFKSKKTGQQTHFAVKVLSDFIVERGMEIDILEATKDEIANLLQDFYANIRNKSQEYYKKNTLLAIRQSINRYLKENDRFFDIITDPEFTRANDNFTSLLRKTREEGKGTVTHHEAISLEDLRMLYEHPLVFNTSTPQGLLNKTIFETILYFCRRGQENLSQLKVDEFKVDSDQKGQMYVRKLTTELTKNHQGTTNEPEGSGGMMYATGTDRCPVKSFVKISKETQ
;
A
#
# COMPACT_ATOMS: atom_id res chain seq x y z
N MET A 1 -8.34 2.98 40.02
CA MET A 1 -8.59 3.66 38.73
C MET A 1 -9.50 2.78 37.89
N SER A 2 -10.43 3.36 37.10
CA SER A 2 -11.29 2.61 36.18
C SER A 2 -10.44 1.94 35.10
N ARG A 3 -10.82 0.73 34.66
CA ARG A 3 -10.18 0.01 33.53
C ARG A 3 -10.69 0.45 32.16
N PHE A 4 -11.69 1.34 32.10
CA PHE A 4 -12.34 1.77 30.87
C PHE A 4 -11.84 3.15 30.44
N GLY A 5 -11.45 3.29 29.17
CA GLY A 5 -11.15 4.58 28.55
C GLY A 5 -12.41 5.44 28.40
N GLN A 6 -12.21 6.72 28.07
CA GLN A 6 -13.28 7.71 27.86
C GLN A 6 -13.35 8.18 26.41
N ASP A 7 -12.74 7.45 25.48
CA ASP A 7 -12.70 7.81 24.07
C ASP A 7 -14.10 7.76 23.44
N ASP A 8 -14.45 8.79 22.66
CA ASP A 8 -15.67 8.79 21.86
C ASP A 8 -15.53 7.75 20.71
N PRO A 9 -16.47 6.80 20.57
CA PRO A 9 -16.37 5.74 19.55
C PRO A 9 -16.25 6.26 18.11
N THR A 10 -16.87 7.40 17.81
CA THR A 10 -16.85 7.99 16.45
C THR A 10 -15.46 8.54 16.14
N THR A 11 -14.90 9.30 17.08
CA THR A 11 -13.56 9.89 16.99
C THR A 11 -12.51 8.80 16.95
N PHE A 12 -12.60 7.81 17.85
CA PHE A 12 -11.68 6.67 17.90
C PHE A 12 -11.63 5.92 16.56
N ARG A 13 -12.79 5.65 15.95
CA ARG A 13 -12.87 5.02 14.63
C ARG A 13 -12.23 5.89 13.56
N LYS A 14 -12.52 7.20 13.54
CA LYS A 14 -12.03 8.12 12.52
C LYS A 14 -10.50 8.22 12.51
N GLU A 15 -9.89 8.23 13.69
CA GLU A 15 -8.44 8.37 13.87
C GLU A 15 -7.67 7.08 13.58
N ASN A 16 -8.25 5.91 13.92
CA ASN A 16 -7.52 4.64 13.88
C ASN A 16 -7.85 3.75 12.66
N PHE A 17 -8.98 3.98 11.99
CA PHE A 17 -9.43 3.09 10.91
C PHE A 17 -8.76 3.39 9.55
N LYS A 18 -8.30 4.63 9.31
CA LYS A 18 -7.96 5.08 7.95
C LYS A 18 -6.46 5.31 7.75
N SER A 19 -5.93 4.76 6.66
CA SER A 19 -4.60 5.13 6.18
C SER A 19 -4.63 6.48 5.45
N LYS A 20 -3.55 7.26 5.56
CA LYS A 20 -3.39 8.53 4.83
C LYS A 20 -3.53 8.33 3.31
N LYS A 21 -2.96 7.24 2.77
CA LYS A 21 -3.04 6.89 1.34
C LYS A 21 -4.50 6.68 0.88
N THR A 22 -5.31 6.00 1.69
CA THR A 22 -6.73 5.78 1.41
C THR A 22 -7.50 7.10 1.32
N GLY A 23 -7.21 8.05 2.21
CA GLY A 23 -7.81 9.40 2.17
C GLY A 23 -7.46 10.17 0.90
N GLN A 24 -6.18 10.17 0.50
CA GLN A 24 -5.74 10.79 -0.76
C GLN A 24 -6.42 10.16 -1.98
N GLN A 25 -6.56 8.83 -1.98
CA GLN A 25 -7.25 8.10 -3.05
C GLN A 25 -8.76 8.42 -3.09
N THR A 26 -9.40 8.66 -1.94
CA THR A 26 -10.78 9.14 -1.87
C THR A 26 -10.89 10.51 -2.53
N HIS A 27 -10.05 11.46 -2.09
CA HIS A 27 -10.06 12.83 -2.61
C HIS A 27 -9.84 12.87 -4.12
N PHE A 28 -8.87 12.11 -4.64
CA PHE A 28 -8.65 11.99 -6.08
C PHE A 28 -9.91 11.50 -6.82
N ALA A 29 -10.54 10.42 -6.36
CA ALA A 29 -11.70 9.86 -7.04
C ALA A 29 -12.91 10.81 -7.02
N VAL A 30 -13.15 11.48 -5.87
CA VAL A 30 -14.20 12.49 -5.74
C VAL A 30 -13.92 13.65 -6.68
N LYS A 31 -12.68 14.14 -6.75
CA LYS A 31 -12.29 15.19 -7.69
C LYS A 31 -12.57 14.79 -9.14
N VAL A 32 -12.22 13.56 -9.55
CA VAL A 32 -12.49 13.09 -10.91
C VAL A 32 -14.00 13.08 -11.22
N LEU A 33 -14.84 12.68 -10.25
CA LEU A 33 -16.28 12.71 -10.42
C LEU A 33 -16.83 14.14 -10.45
N SER A 34 -16.36 15.03 -9.57
CA SER A 34 -16.76 16.44 -9.54
C SER A 34 -16.36 17.16 -10.84
N ASP A 35 -15.13 16.95 -11.32
CA ASP A 35 -14.67 17.51 -12.60
C ASP A 35 -15.58 17.02 -13.74
N PHE A 36 -15.98 15.74 -13.74
CA PHE A 36 -16.92 15.19 -14.73
C PHE A 36 -18.31 15.83 -14.67
N ILE A 37 -18.89 15.99 -13.48
CA ILE A 37 -20.19 16.66 -13.28
C ILE A 37 -20.16 18.08 -13.87
N VAL A 38 -19.10 18.83 -13.56
CA VAL A 38 -18.91 20.20 -14.06
C VAL A 38 -18.74 20.22 -15.58
N GLU A 39 -17.90 19.35 -16.15
CA GLU A 39 -17.69 19.27 -17.61
C GLU A 39 -18.96 18.86 -18.37
N ARG A 40 -19.83 18.07 -17.74
CA ARG A 40 -21.15 17.70 -18.29
C ARG A 40 -22.21 18.79 -18.12
N GLY A 41 -21.92 19.87 -17.41
CA GLY A 41 -22.90 20.92 -17.09
C GLY A 41 -24.03 20.44 -16.19
N MET A 42 -23.77 19.43 -15.35
CA MET A 42 -24.74 18.88 -14.42
C MET A 42 -24.72 19.68 -13.11
N GLU A 43 -25.89 19.96 -12.54
CA GLU A 43 -26.04 20.60 -11.22
C GLU A 43 -26.38 19.54 -10.16
N ILE A 44 -25.50 18.54 -10.00
CA ILE A 44 -25.69 17.44 -9.06
C ILE A 44 -24.73 17.59 -7.88
N ASP A 45 -25.27 17.75 -6.67
CA ASP A 45 -24.54 17.51 -5.43
C ASP A 45 -24.68 16.04 -5.03
N ILE A 46 -23.59 15.27 -5.11
CA ILE A 46 -23.59 13.84 -4.82
C ILE A 46 -23.92 13.51 -3.36
N LEU A 47 -23.90 14.48 -2.44
CA LEU A 47 -24.30 14.29 -1.04
C LEU A 47 -25.80 14.56 -0.80
N GLU A 48 -26.44 15.38 -1.64
CA GLU A 48 -27.87 15.72 -1.51
C GLU A 48 -28.75 15.00 -2.55
N ALA A 49 -28.18 14.61 -3.68
CA ALA A 49 -28.90 13.98 -4.78
C ALA A 49 -29.54 12.65 -4.37
N THR A 50 -30.68 12.33 -4.97
CA THR A 50 -31.37 11.05 -4.79
C THR A 50 -30.54 9.87 -5.29
N LYS A 51 -30.93 8.66 -4.85
CA LYS A 51 -30.24 7.44 -5.24
C LYS A 51 -30.29 7.21 -6.76
N ASP A 52 -31.44 7.46 -7.38
CA ASP A 52 -31.65 7.35 -8.83
C ASP A 52 -30.78 8.36 -9.62
N GLU A 53 -30.70 9.61 -9.16
CA GLU A 53 -29.82 10.62 -9.78
C GLU A 53 -28.36 10.19 -9.74
N ILE A 54 -27.89 9.64 -8.62
CA ILE A 54 -26.53 9.12 -8.51
C ILE A 54 -26.33 7.89 -9.40
N ALA A 55 -27.33 7.00 -9.49
CA ALA A 55 -27.25 5.83 -10.38
C ALA A 55 -27.13 6.24 -11.85
N ASN A 56 -27.93 7.22 -12.30
CA ASN A 56 -27.89 7.77 -13.64
C ASN A 56 -26.56 8.50 -13.93
N LEU A 57 -26.09 9.32 -12.98
CA LEU A 57 -24.77 9.97 -13.05
C LEU A 57 -23.65 8.93 -13.22
N LEU A 58 -23.62 7.90 -12.37
CA LEU A 58 -22.60 6.86 -12.42
C LEU A 58 -22.66 6.03 -13.70
N GLN A 59 -23.86 5.82 -14.26
CA GLN A 59 -24.03 5.15 -15.54
C GLN A 59 -23.32 5.91 -16.67
N ASP A 60 -23.48 7.22 -16.78
CA ASP A 60 -22.78 8.06 -17.76
C ASP A 60 -21.27 8.13 -17.45
N PHE A 61 -20.93 8.38 -16.19
CA PHE A 61 -19.55 8.47 -15.73
C PHE A 61 -18.74 7.22 -16.09
N TYR A 62 -19.26 6.02 -15.85
CA TYR A 62 -18.54 4.78 -16.18
C TYR A 62 -18.42 4.52 -17.68
N ALA A 63 -19.34 5.01 -18.50
CA ALA A 63 -19.18 4.92 -19.95
C ALA A 63 -18.06 5.85 -20.46
N ASN A 64 -17.89 7.01 -19.83
CA ASN A 64 -17.14 8.13 -20.41
C ASN A 64 -15.85 8.52 -19.67
N ILE A 65 -15.58 7.97 -18.48
CA ILE A 65 -14.35 8.31 -17.75
C ILE A 65 -13.08 7.97 -18.55
N ARG A 66 -12.21 8.97 -18.73
CA ARG A 66 -10.88 8.86 -19.34
C ARG A 66 -9.84 9.61 -18.51
N ASN A 67 -8.57 9.28 -18.71
CA ASN A 67 -7.47 10.07 -18.15
C ASN A 67 -7.34 11.41 -18.90
N LYS A 68 -6.47 12.31 -18.41
CA LYS A 68 -6.23 13.62 -19.04
C LYS A 68 -5.71 13.54 -20.48
N SER A 69 -5.13 12.41 -20.87
CA SER A 69 -4.67 12.12 -22.23
C SER A 69 -5.76 11.49 -23.11
N GLN A 70 -7.03 11.50 -22.67
CA GLN A 70 -8.18 10.92 -23.37
C GLN A 70 -8.12 9.40 -23.55
N GLU A 71 -7.26 8.71 -22.81
CA GLU A 71 -7.19 7.26 -22.85
C GLU A 71 -7.90 6.61 -21.65
N TYR A 72 -8.18 5.31 -21.75
CA TYR A 72 -8.72 4.56 -20.61
C TYR A 72 -7.71 4.50 -19.45
N TYR A 73 -8.24 4.58 -18.22
CA TYR A 73 -7.48 4.26 -17.03
C TYR A 73 -7.14 2.76 -16.96
N LYS A 74 -6.11 2.39 -16.19
CA LYS A 74 -5.85 0.98 -15.88
C LYS A 74 -7.00 0.38 -15.07
N LYS A 75 -7.24 -0.93 -15.23
CA LYS A 75 -8.27 -1.69 -14.51
C LYS A 75 -8.26 -1.43 -12.98
N ASN A 76 -7.10 -1.51 -12.35
CA ASN A 76 -6.97 -1.31 -10.91
C ASN A 76 -7.28 0.13 -10.47
N THR A 77 -6.99 1.11 -11.32
CA THR A 77 -7.34 2.51 -11.08
C THR A 77 -8.84 2.72 -11.12
N LEU A 78 -9.54 2.13 -12.08
CA LEU A 78 -11.01 2.19 -12.18
C LEU A 78 -11.69 1.54 -10.97
N LEU A 79 -11.22 0.37 -10.56
CA LEU A 79 -11.69 -0.30 -9.34
C LEU A 79 -11.47 0.57 -8.10
N ALA A 80 -10.30 1.18 -7.98
CA ALA A 80 -9.98 2.10 -6.91
C ALA A 80 -10.91 3.33 -6.89
N ILE A 81 -11.18 3.95 -8.05
CA ILE A 81 -12.09 5.10 -8.17
C ILE A 81 -13.48 4.71 -7.67
N ARG A 82 -14.06 3.61 -8.17
CA ARG A 82 -15.38 3.14 -7.72
C ARG A 82 -15.43 2.89 -6.22
N GLN A 83 -14.44 2.19 -5.66
CA GLN A 83 -14.39 1.91 -4.23
C GLN A 83 -14.22 3.18 -3.39
N SER A 84 -13.45 4.15 -3.89
CA SER A 84 -13.28 5.45 -3.24
C SER A 84 -14.56 6.28 -3.24
N ILE A 85 -15.33 6.28 -4.34
CA ILE A 85 -16.63 6.99 -4.41
C ILE A 85 -17.62 6.32 -3.44
N ASN A 86 -17.75 4.98 -3.46
CA ASN A 86 -18.61 4.24 -2.54
C ASN A 86 -18.27 4.57 -1.07
N ARG A 87 -16.97 4.58 -0.75
CA ARG A 87 -16.47 4.96 0.57
C ARG A 87 -16.83 6.40 0.92
N TYR A 88 -16.62 7.35 0.01
CA TYR A 88 -16.93 8.76 0.24
C TYR A 88 -18.42 8.96 0.57
N LEU A 89 -19.32 8.36 -0.20
CA LEU A 89 -20.76 8.44 0.06
C LEU A 89 -21.11 7.90 1.45
N LYS A 90 -20.64 6.70 1.79
CA LYS A 90 -20.88 6.09 3.11
C LYS A 90 -20.29 6.88 4.28
N GLU A 91 -19.19 7.59 4.06
CA GLU A 91 -18.55 8.44 5.08
C GLU A 91 -19.27 9.77 5.29
N ASN A 92 -20.16 10.15 4.38
CA ASN A 92 -20.99 11.36 4.46
C ASN A 92 -22.48 10.97 4.53
N ASP A 93 -22.78 9.97 5.37
CA ASP A 93 -24.14 9.58 5.76
C ASP A 93 -25.07 9.13 4.63
N ARG A 94 -24.51 8.68 3.50
CA ARG A 94 -25.28 8.03 2.43
C ARG A 94 -25.32 6.52 2.67
N PHE A 95 -26.47 6.03 3.14
CA PHE A 95 -26.68 4.64 3.55
C PHE A 95 -27.07 3.69 2.39
N PHE A 96 -26.31 3.70 1.30
CA PHE A 96 -26.44 2.70 0.23
C PHE A 96 -25.07 2.32 -0.31
N ASP A 97 -25.01 1.22 -1.06
CA ASP A 97 -23.79 0.73 -1.67
C ASP A 97 -23.91 0.75 -3.19
N ILE A 98 -23.16 1.63 -3.85
CA ILE A 98 -23.23 1.79 -5.31
C ILE A 98 -22.79 0.54 -6.10
N ILE A 99 -22.21 -0.45 -5.43
CA ILE A 99 -21.71 -1.69 -6.01
C ILE A 99 -22.75 -2.81 -5.90
N THR A 100 -23.46 -2.91 -4.78
CA THR A 100 -24.37 -4.05 -4.51
C THR A 100 -25.84 -3.67 -4.51
N ASP A 101 -26.18 -2.39 -4.38
CA ASP A 101 -27.57 -1.94 -4.37
C ASP A 101 -28.19 -2.09 -5.79
N PRO A 102 -29.37 -2.74 -5.92
CA PRO A 102 -30.00 -3.02 -7.21
C PRO A 102 -30.28 -1.79 -8.08
N GLU A 103 -30.47 -0.61 -7.48
CA GLU A 103 -30.71 0.64 -8.22
C GLU A 103 -29.54 1.01 -9.13
N PHE A 104 -28.34 0.53 -8.81
CA PHE A 104 -27.11 0.77 -9.57
C PHE A 104 -26.80 -0.30 -10.61
N THR A 105 -27.71 -1.25 -10.87
CA THR A 105 -27.46 -2.37 -11.80
C THR A 105 -26.97 -1.90 -13.17
N ARG A 106 -27.66 -0.92 -13.78
CA ARG A 106 -27.28 -0.38 -15.09
C ARG A 106 -25.93 0.33 -15.07
N ALA A 107 -25.63 1.07 -14.01
CA ALA A 107 -24.32 1.68 -13.82
C ALA A 107 -23.23 0.60 -13.71
N ASN A 108 -23.48 -0.48 -12.96
CA ASN A 108 -22.55 -1.58 -12.79
C ASN A 108 -22.33 -2.41 -14.08
N ASP A 109 -23.33 -2.52 -14.95
CA ASP A 109 -23.19 -3.11 -16.29
C ASP A 109 -22.26 -2.26 -17.18
N ASN A 110 -22.42 -0.93 -17.13
CA ASN A 110 -21.51 -0.01 -17.82
C ASN A 110 -20.09 -0.08 -17.26
N PHE A 111 -19.94 -0.14 -15.93
CA PHE A 111 -18.64 -0.35 -15.32
C PHE A 111 -17.99 -1.66 -15.76
N THR A 112 -18.76 -2.74 -15.83
CA THR A 112 -18.27 -4.05 -16.30
C THR A 112 -17.83 -3.98 -17.76
N SER A 113 -18.59 -3.29 -18.61
CA SER A 113 -18.23 -3.04 -20.01
C SER A 113 -16.98 -2.18 -20.14
N LEU A 114 -16.82 -1.15 -19.30
CA LEU A 114 -15.61 -0.33 -19.21
C LEU A 114 -14.38 -1.18 -18.86
N LEU A 115 -14.48 -2.09 -17.89
CA LEU A 115 -13.38 -2.99 -17.52
C LEU A 115 -13.01 -3.94 -18.66
N ARG A 116 -13.99 -4.46 -19.41
CA ARG A 116 -13.77 -5.32 -20.59
C ARG A 116 -12.99 -4.55 -21.67
N LYS A 117 -13.46 -3.34 -22.03
CA LYS A 117 -12.81 -2.50 -23.03
C LYS A 117 -11.39 -2.09 -22.63
N THR A 118 -11.21 -1.72 -21.36
CA THR A 118 -9.88 -1.41 -20.80
C THR A 118 -8.92 -2.60 -20.92
N ARG A 119 -9.42 -3.83 -20.77
CA ARG A 119 -8.62 -5.04 -20.93
C ARG A 119 -8.26 -5.30 -22.39
N GLU A 120 -9.20 -5.10 -23.32
CA GLU A 120 -8.98 -5.23 -24.76
C GLU A 120 -7.87 -4.27 -25.25
N GLU A 121 -7.77 -3.08 -24.68
CA GLU A 121 -6.69 -2.11 -24.96
C GLU A 121 -5.36 -2.40 -24.24
N GLY A 122 -5.21 -3.58 -23.62
CA GLY A 122 -3.97 -3.97 -22.93
C GLY A 122 -3.76 -3.28 -21.57
N LYS A 123 -4.71 -2.51 -21.07
CA LYS A 123 -4.65 -1.80 -19.76
C LYS A 123 -5.22 -2.62 -18.60
N GLY A 124 -5.44 -3.92 -18.84
CA GLY A 124 -5.93 -4.88 -17.86
C GLY A 124 -4.84 -5.59 -17.06
N THR A 125 -3.59 -5.55 -17.50
CA THR A 125 -2.47 -6.27 -16.89
C THR A 125 -1.78 -5.43 -15.81
N VAL A 126 -1.32 -6.10 -14.77
CA VAL A 126 -0.41 -5.52 -13.77
C VAL A 126 1.00 -5.74 -14.28
N THR A 127 1.73 -4.65 -14.56
CA THR A 127 3.16 -4.72 -14.83
C THR A 127 3.87 -4.98 -13.51
N HIS A 128 4.48 -6.15 -13.37
CA HIS A 128 5.35 -6.46 -12.26
C HIS A 128 6.76 -5.96 -12.57
N HIS A 129 7.48 -5.50 -11.55
CA HIS A 129 8.91 -5.24 -11.68
C HIS A 129 9.64 -6.56 -11.90
N GLU A 130 10.67 -6.53 -12.74
CA GLU A 130 11.54 -7.69 -12.95
C GLU A 130 12.22 -8.08 -11.64
N ALA A 131 12.43 -9.38 -11.45
CA ALA A 131 13.19 -9.87 -10.31
C ALA A 131 14.64 -9.42 -10.45
N ILE A 132 15.27 -9.03 -9.34
CA ILE A 132 16.70 -8.70 -9.32
C ILE A 132 17.46 -9.96 -9.74
N SER A 133 18.26 -9.86 -10.80
CA SER A 133 19.06 -10.98 -11.28
C SER A 133 20.28 -11.23 -10.39
N LEU A 134 20.85 -12.43 -10.47
CA LEU A 134 22.11 -12.72 -9.77
C LEU A 134 23.27 -11.83 -10.26
N GLU A 135 23.24 -11.41 -11.53
CA GLU A 135 24.24 -10.52 -12.09
C GLU A 135 24.10 -9.10 -11.54
N ASP A 136 22.87 -8.58 -11.43
CA ASP A 136 22.62 -7.28 -10.79
C ASP A 136 23.05 -7.30 -9.32
N LEU A 137 22.73 -8.39 -8.59
CA LEU A 137 23.22 -8.57 -7.23
C LEU A 137 24.74 -8.54 -7.18
N ARG A 138 25.41 -9.28 -8.07
CA ARG A 138 26.87 -9.30 -8.15
C ARG A 138 27.43 -7.90 -8.36
N MET A 139 26.86 -7.15 -9.31
CA MET A 139 27.24 -5.76 -9.57
C MET A 139 27.09 -4.89 -8.31
N LEU A 140 25.98 -4.99 -7.58
CA LEU A 140 25.78 -4.20 -6.35
C LEU A 140 26.85 -4.50 -5.28
N TYR A 141 27.17 -5.78 -5.07
CA TYR A 141 28.18 -6.21 -4.08
C TYR A 141 29.62 -5.90 -4.48
N GLU A 142 29.91 -5.84 -5.78
CA GLU A 142 31.26 -5.60 -6.30
C GLU A 142 31.52 -4.13 -6.65
N HIS A 143 30.46 -3.33 -6.77
CA HIS A 143 30.60 -1.92 -7.08
C HIS A 143 31.35 -1.19 -5.95
N PRO A 144 32.40 -0.41 -6.27
CA PRO A 144 33.32 0.16 -5.28
C PRO A 144 32.69 1.19 -4.33
N LEU A 145 31.48 1.66 -4.62
CA LEU A 145 30.77 2.67 -3.83
C LEU A 145 29.41 2.22 -3.28
N VAL A 146 28.75 1.22 -3.87
CA VAL A 146 27.32 0.97 -3.60
C VAL A 146 27.15 0.19 -2.30
N PHE A 147 27.77 -0.99 -2.18
CA PHE A 147 27.79 -1.80 -0.96
C PHE A 147 29.17 -1.80 -0.28
N ASN A 148 29.91 -0.70 -0.43
CA ASN A 148 31.20 -0.53 0.21
C ASN A 148 31.04 -0.27 1.71
N THR A 149 31.29 -1.30 2.53
CA THR A 149 31.15 -1.20 4.00
C THR A 149 32.20 -0.30 4.66
N SER A 150 33.20 0.18 3.93
CA SER A 150 34.21 1.13 4.43
C SER A 150 33.75 2.59 4.32
N THR A 151 32.66 2.87 3.60
CA THR A 151 32.03 4.20 3.57
C THR A 151 30.70 4.18 4.32
N PRO A 152 30.34 5.26 5.03
CA PRO A 152 29.05 5.32 5.74
C PRO A 152 27.85 5.10 4.81
N GLN A 153 27.86 5.72 3.63
CA GLN A 153 26.79 5.56 2.64
C GLN A 153 26.70 4.14 2.09
N GLY A 154 27.83 3.49 1.80
CA GLY A 154 27.85 2.13 1.27
C GLY A 154 27.40 1.10 2.31
N LEU A 155 27.77 1.30 3.58
CA LEU A 155 27.28 0.51 4.71
C LEU A 155 25.75 0.65 4.89
N LEU A 156 25.23 1.88 4.80
CA LEU A 156 23.79 2.16 4.88
C LEU A 156 23.02 1.50 3.73
N ASN A 157 23.46 1.70 2.49
CA ASN A 157 22.85 1.11 1.31
C ASN A 157 22.77 -0.42 1.40
N LYS A 158 23.89 -1.05 1.77
CA LYS A 158 23.97 -2.51 1.93
C LYS A 158 23.01 -3.01 3.01
N THR A 159 23.03 -2.37 4.18
CA THR A 159 22.23 -2.83 5.32
C THR A 159 20.73 -2.63 5.09
N ILE A 160 20.32 -1.51 4.48
CA ILE A 160 18.90 -1.30 4.11
C ILE A 160 18.47 -2.34 3.08
N PHE A 161 19.28 -2.59 2.05
CA PHE A 161 18.97 -3.59 1.03
C PHE A 161 18.79 -4.99 1.62
N GLU A 162 19.74 -5.44 2.45
CA GLU A 162 19.67 -6.74 3.12
C GLU A 162 18.49 -6.82 4.09
N THR A 163 18.17 -5.73 4.79
CA THR A 163 16.99 -5.68 5.67
C THR A 163 15.69 -5.87 4.86
N ILE A 164 15.57 -5.23 3.69
CA ILE A 164 14.41 -5.41 2.81
C ILE A 164 14.35 -6.86 2.30
N LEU A 165 15.50 -7.41 1.89
CA LEU A 165 15.61 -8.75 1.30
C LEU A 165 15.27 -9.86 2.29
N TYR A 166 15.91 -9.88 3.47
CA TYR A 166 15.77 -10.98 4.44
C TYR A 166 14.47 -10.91 5.25
N PHE A 167 13.94 -9.71 5.50
CA PHE A 167 12.67 -9.54 6.22
C PHE A 167 11.48 -9.33 5.27
N CYS A 168 11.68 -9.54 3.96
CA CYS A 168 10.64 -9.51 2.91
C CYS A 168 9.72 -8.28 2.97
N ARG A 169 10.28 -7.10 3.24
CA ARG A 169 9.50 -5.88 3.47
C ARG A 169 8.92 -5.36 2.16
N ARG A 170 7.61 -5.55 1.97
CA ARG A 170 6.87 -5.15 0.77
C ARG A 170 6.57 -3.65 0.78
N GLY A 171 6.70 -3.02 -0.39
CA GLY A 171 6.23 -1.66 -0.64
C GLY A 171 6.94 -0.55 0.15
N GLN A 172 8.07 -0.86 0.79
CA GLN A 172 8.83 0.05 1.67
C GLN A 172 7.96 0.70 2.76
N GLU A 173 6.78 0.11 3.06
CA GLU A 173 5.89 0.65 4.07
C GLU A 173 6.57 0.52 5.43
N ASN A 174 6.55 1.61 6.20
CA ASN A 174 7.20 1.75 7.51
C ASN A 174 8.74 1.60 7.50
N LEU A 175 9.40 1.45 6.33
CA LEU A 175 10.87 1.36 6.24
C LEU A 175 11.55 2.58 6.87
N SER A 176 10.96 3.77 6.72
CA SER A 176 11.45 5.01 7.33
C SER A 176 11.23 5.10 8.84
N GLN A 177 10.37 4.25 9.41
CA GLN A 177 10.05 4.23 10.84
C GLN A 177 10.83 3.14 11.58
N LEU A 178 11.55 2.29 10.84
CA LEU A 178 12.35 1.21 11.40
C LEU A 178 13.40 1.74 12.36
N LYS A 179 13.48 1.10 13.52
CA LYS A 179 14.50 1.39 14.51
C LYS A 179 15.38 0.18 14.76
N VAL A 180 16.62 0.44 15.16
CA VAL A 180 17.61 -0.60 15.44
C VAL A 180 17.19 -1.48 16.61
N ASP A 181 16.50 -0.92 17.61
CA ASP A 181 16.00 -1.62 18.81
C ASP A 181 14.84 -2.59 18.51
N GLU A 182 14.22 -2.51 17.33
CA GLU A 182 13.24 -3.49 16.86
C GLU A 182 13.89 -4.80 16.37
N PHE A 183 15.21 -4.87 16.35
CA PHE A 183 15.98 -6.05 15.95
C PHE A 183 16.86 -6.55 17.08
N LYS A 184 17.10 -7.86 17.08
CA LYS A 184 18.03 -8.51 18.00
C LYS A 184 18.97 -9.42 17.23
N VAL A 185 20.26 -9.33 17.57
CA VAL A 185 21.27 -10.30 17.17
C VAL A 185 21.28 -11.42 18.19
N ASP A 186 21.12 -12.66 17.73
CA ASP A 186 21.09 -13.86 18.56
C ASP A 186 21.99 -14.95 17.95
N SER A 187 22.12 -16.10 18.62
CA SER A 187 22.84 -17.27 18.10
C SER A 187 21.98 -18.51 18.21
N ASP A 188 22.03 -19.37 17.18
CA ASP A 188 21.29 -20.62 17.19
C ASP A 188 22.00 -21.69 18.05
N GLN A 189 21.41 -22.88 18.12
CA GLN A 189 21.98 -24.02 18.88
C GLN A 189 23.37 -24.46 18.38
N LYS A 190 23.75 -24.08 17.15
CA LYS A 190 25.06 -24.38 16.55
C LYS A 190 26.04 -23.21 16.71
N GLY A 191 25.65 -22.14 17.41
CA GLY A 191 26.44 -20.93 17.57
C GLY A 191 26.46 -20.02 16.34
N GLN A 192 25.62 -20.27 15.33
CA GLN A 192 25.53 -19.42 14.16
C GLN A 192 24.73 -18.16 14.49
N MET A 193 25.37 -16.99 14.34
CA MET A 193 24.74 -15.70 14.59
C MET A 193 23.65 -15.41 13.56
N TYR A 194 22.58 -14.77 14.00
CA TYR A 194 21.52 -14.27 13.12
C TYR A 194 20.86 -13.01 13.67
N VAL A 195 20.25 -12.21 12.79
CA VAL A 195 19.39 -11.09 13.16
C VAL A 195 17.94 -11.53 13.02
N ARG A 196 17.14 -11.27 14.06
CA ARG A 196 15.68 -11.43 14.04
C ARG A 196 15.01 -10.13 14.42
N LYS A 197 13.78 -9.94 13.92
CA LYS A 197 12.93 -8.83 14.36
C LYS A 197 12.22 -9.18 15.67
N LEU A 198 12.08 -8.22 16.56
CA LEU A 198 11.40 -8.34 17.85
C LEU A 198 9.90 -8.03 17.76
N THR A 199 9.54 -7.06 16.93
CA THR A 199 8.17 -6.53 16.81
C THR A 199 7.55 -6.87 15.46
N THR A 200 6.26 -7.17 15.44
CA THR A 200 5.48 -7.21 14.19
C THR A 200 4.87 -5.83 13.96
N GLU A 201 5.01 -5.29 12.76
CA GLU A 201 4.35 -4.02 12.41
C GLU A 201 2.97 -4.30 11.83
N LEU A 202 2.04 -3.37 12.06
CA LEU A 202 0.81 -3.33 11.27
C LEU A 202 1.18 -3.06 9.81
N THR A 203 0.78 -3.96 8.92
CA THR A 203 0.93 -3.80 7.47
C THR A 203 -0.43 -3.82 6.81
N LYS A 204 -0.50 -3.44 5.52
CA LYS A 204 -1.75 -3.49 4.76
C LYS A 204 -2.48 -4.83 4.85
N ASN A 205 -1.76 -5.94 4.95
CA ASN A 205 -2.34 -7.29 5.03
C ASN A 205 -2.32 -7.87 6.45
N HIS A 206 -1.67 -7.20 7.41
CA HIS A 206 -1.57 -7.62 8.81
C HIS A 206 -2.06 -6.44 9.65
N GLN A 207 -3.38 -6.21 9.64
CA GLN A 207 -4.02 -5.04 10.27
C GLN A 207 -4.42 -5.30 11.74
N GLY A 208 -3.97 -6.42 12.32
CA GLY A 208 -4.39 -6.85 13.66
C GLY A 208 -5.85 -7.36 13.72
N THR A 209 -6.50 -7.51 12.56
CA THR A 209 -7.85 -8.08 12.40
C THR A 209 -7.82 -9.57 12.02
N THR A 210 -6.64 -10.08 11.68
CA THR A 210 -6.36 -11.46 11.29
C THR A 210 -5.53 -12.14 12.38
N ASN A 211 -5.79 -13.42 12.65
CA ASN A 211 -5.04 -14.24 13.62
C ASN A 211 -3.67 -14.67 13.05
N GLU A 212 -2.88 -13.72 12.58
CA GLU A 212 -1.53 -13.99 12.08
C GLU A 212 -0.55 -14.12 13.26
N PRO A 213 0.33 -15.13 13.27
CA PRO A 213 1.28 -15.33 14.35
C PRO A 213 2.25 -14.15 14.43
N GLU A 214 2.30 -13.48 15.58
CA GLU A 214 3.28 -12.43 15.87
C GLU A 214 4.70 -13.00 15.77
N GLY A 215 5.58 -12.32 15.04
CA GLY A 215 7.02 -12.47 15.23
C GLY A 215 7.70 -13.71 14.65
N SER A 216 7.05 -14.51 13.79
CA SER A 216 7.73 -15.59 13.03
C SER A 216 8.35 -15.11 11.70
N GLY A 217 8.76 -13.83 11.65
CA GLY A 217 9.33 -13.20 10.46
C GLY A 217 10.70 -13.76 10.07
N GLY A 218 11.11 -13.48 8.83
CA GLY A 218 12.37 -13.96 8.23
C GLY A 218 13.60 -13.74 9.12
N MET A 219 14.59 -14.61 8.97
CA MET A 219 15.84 -14.57 9.74
C MET A 219 17.01 -14.25 8.80
N MET A 220 17.91 -13.38 9.25
CA MET A 220 19.13 -13.02 8.52
C MET A 220 20.34 -13.68 9.19
N TYR A 221 20.81 -14.79 8.63
CA TYR A 221 21.92 -15.57 9.20
C TYR A 221 23.30 -15.05 8.77
N ALA A 222 24.28 -15.22 9.64
CA ALA A 222 25.68 -14.94 9.35
C ALA A 222 26.23 -15.97 8.36
N THR A 223 26.83 -15.51 7.27
CA THR A 223 27.33 -16.38 6.19
C THR A 223 28.79 -16.78 6.34
N GLY A 224 29.52 -16.17 7.29
CA GLY A 224 30.97 -16.34 7.42
C GLY A 224 31.81 -15.65 6.34
N THR A 225 31.19 -15.08 5.30
CA THR A 225 31.89 -14.41 4.19
C THR A 225 32.18 -12.93 4.48
N ASP A 226 32.92 -12.28 3.59
CA ASP A 226 33.13 -10.81 3.61
C ASP A 226 31.83 -10.05 3.34
N ARG A 227 30.91 -10.67 2.58
CA ARG A 227 29.58 -10.12 2.26
C ARG A 227 28.54 -10.42 3.35
N CYS A 228 28.95 -10.84 4.55
CA CYS A 228 28.05 -11.28 5.61
C CYS A 228 27.05 -10.17 6.02
N PRO A 229 25.73 -10.44 5.97
CA PRO A 229 24.71 -9.43 6.24
C PRO A 229 24.64 -9.08 7.74
N VAL A 230 24.86 -10.07 8.63
CA VAL A 230 24.91 -9.84 10.09
C VAL A 230 26.08 -8.93 10.47
N LYS A 231 27.24 -9.07 9.83
CA LYS A 231 28.40 -8.19 10.08
C LYS A 231 28.06 -6.72 9.73
N SER A 232 27.40 -6.49 8.59
CA SER A 232 26.98 -5.14 8.18
C SER A 232 25.94 -4.56 9.11
N PHE A 233 24.94 -5.36 9.52
CA PHE A 233 23.94 -4.95 10.49
C PHE A 233 24.57 -4.53 11.82
N VAL A 234 25.41 -5.37 12.42
CA VAL A 234 26.10 -5.05 13.68
C VAL A 234 26.95 -3.78 13.56
N LYS A 235 27.60 -3.58 12.41
CA LYS A 235 28.42 -2.39 12.19
C LYS A 235 27.57 -1.12 12.19
N ILE A 236 26.48 -1.08 11.44
CA ILE A 236 25.63 0.13 11.37
C ILE A 236 24.93 0.43 12.70
N SER A 237 24.53 -0.61 13.45
CA SER A 237 23.90 -0.44 14.76
C SER A 237 24.81 0.26 15.76
N LYS A 238 26.14 0.07 15.66
CA LYS A 238 27.13 0.74 16.52
C LYS A 238 27.39 2.19 16.10
N GLU A 239 27.24 2.52 14.82
CA GLU A 239 27.43 3.88 14.30
C GLU A 239 26.20 4.79 14.52
N THR A 240 25.06 4.22 14.94
CA THR A 240 23.79 4.94 15.14
C THR A 240 23.44 5.16 16.62
N GLN A 241 24.28 4.66 17.54
CA GLN A 241 24.19 4.90 19.00
C GLN A 241 25.00 6.12 19.41
#